data_AF-A0A6L2Q8I7-F1
#
_entry.id   AF-A0A6L2Q8I7-F1
#
_cell.length_a   1.000
_cell.length_b   1.000
_cell.length_c   1.000
_cell.angle_alpha   90.00
_cell.angle_beta   90.00
_cell.angle_gamma   90.00
#
_symmetry.space_group_name_H-M   'P 1'
#
loop_
_entity.id
_entity.type
_entity.pdbx_description
1 polymer ?
#
loop_
_entity_poly.entity_id
_entity_poly.type
_entity_poly.pdbx_seq_one_letter_code
_entity_poly.pdbx_strand_id
1 'polypeptide(L)'
;MQPQAALACVLLMVGVTSAQFFVQSPGLTFQGQPLTFQQGPLIDPTKRALAHRAVLVNSEAEAQLPPSLQNPFYKNPRIEAALAKESWFTPGEQQVRDREAEKIPRQKIYSILKNAGLVKRR
;
A
#
# COMPACT_ATOMS: atom_id res chain seq x y z
N MET A 1 18.06 60.36 26.95
CA MET A 1 17.47 59.04 27.28
C MET A 1 16.23 58.92 26.40
N GLN A 2 16.02 58.00 25.46
CA GLN A 2 16.39 56.58 25.37
C GLN A 2 16.48 56.17 23.87
N PRO A 3 17.63 55.70 23.35
CA PRO A 3 17.73 55.06 22.03
C PRO A 3 17.66 53.53 22.12
N GLN A 4 16.93 52.99 23.12
CA GLN A 4 16.86 51.55 23.40
C GLN A 4 15.63 50.89 22.74
N ALA A 5 14.58 51.66 22.45
CA ALA A 5 13.33 51.11 21.93
C ALA A 5 13.39 50.77 20.42
N ALA A 6 14.19 51.50 19.62
CA ALA A 6 14.27 51.27 18.18
C ALA A 6 15.08 50.02 17.81
N LEU A 7 16.08 49.67 18.62
CA LEU A 7 16.94 48.49 18.40
C LEU A 7 16.22 47.17 18.71
N ALA A 8 15.22 47.19 19.60
CA ALA A 8 14.43 46.00 19.92
C ALA A 8 13.53 45.53 18.76
N CYS A 9 13.02 46.46 17.94
CA CYS A 9 12.12 46.12 16.83
C CYS A 9 12.84 45.52 15.61
N VAL A 10 14.12 45.84 15.40
CA VAL A 10 14.89 45.32 14.25
C VAL A 10 15.38 43.88 14.49
N LEU A 11 15.64 43.51 15.74
CA LEU A 11 16.10 42.16 16.09
C LEU A 11 15.00 41.09 16.02
N LEU A 12 13.73 41.47 16.01
CA LEU A 12 12.61 40.53 15.87
C LEU A 12 12.26 40.16 14.42
N MET A 13 12.83 40.83 13.42
CA MET A 13 12.49 40.60 12.00
C MET A 13 13.44 39.64 11.26
N VAL A 14 14.43 39.05 11.95
CA VAL A 14 15.40 38.09 11.36
C VAL A 14 15.11 36.65 11.79
N GLY A 15 13.91 36.39 12.31
CA GLY A 15 13.39 35.05 12.59
C GLY A 15 13.09 34.29 11.30
N VAL A 16 14.15 33.78 10.69
CA VAL A 16 14.23 32.65 9.75
C VAL A 16 12.93 31.84 9.63
N THR A 17 12.07 32.21 8.67
CA THR A 17 11.13 31.26 8.08
C THR A 17 11.83 30.60 6.89
N SER A 18 12.77 29.72 7.19
CA SER A 18 13.06 28.63 6.26
C SER A 18 11.83 27.71 6.31
N ALA A 19 10.91 27.91 5.36
CA ALA A 19 9.93 26.88 5.05
C ALA A 19 10.72 25.65 4.60
N GLN A 20 11.02 24.75 5.54
CA GLN A 20 11.39 23.39 5.21
C GLN A 20 10.14 22.76 4.63
N PHE A 21 9.98 22.92 3.31
CA PHE A 21 9.16 22.00 2.54
C PHE A 21 9.81 20.63 2.71
N PHE A 22 9.36 19.90 3.74
CA PHE A 22 9.41 18.46 3.73
C PHE A 22 8.61 18.04 2.50
N VAL A 23 9.29 17.97 1.36
CA VAL A 23 8.86 17.14 0.25
C VAL A 23 8.96 15.74 0.81
N GLN A 24 7.87 15.30 1.45
CA GLN A 24 7.51 13.89 1.47
C GLN A 24 7.37 13.50 0.01
N SER A 25 8.51 13.23 -0.64
CA SER A 25 8.48 12.27 -1.71
C SER A 25 7.89 11.03 -1.04
N PRO A 26 6.75 10.50 -1.50
CA PRO A 26 6.34 9.18 -1.08
C PRO A 26 7.43 8.27 -1.63
N GLY A 27 8.48 8.06 -0.83
CA GLY A 27 9.33 6.92 -0.99
C GLY A 27 8.36 5.76 -0.93
N LEU A 28 8.24 5.02 -2.03
CA LEU A 28 7.74 3.66 -2.00
C LEU A 28 8.79 2.84 -1.25
N THR A 29 8.95 3.10 0.04
CA THR A 29 9.64 2.23 0.97
C THR A 29 8.74 1.04 1.16
N PHE A 30 9.02 0.00 0.39
CA PHE A 30 8.49 -1.33 0.62
C PHE A 30 9.16 -1.87 1.89
N GLN A 31 8.79 -1.33 3.05
CA GLN A 31 9.15 -1.94 4.33
C GLN A 31 8.37 -3.26 4.40
N GLY A 32 9.07 -4.37 4.22
CA GLY A 32 8.58 -5.68 4.63
C GLY A 32 8.49 -5.71 6.15
N GLN A 33 7.50 -5.03 6.73
CA GLN A 33 7.14 -5.28 8.12
C GLN A 33 6.59 -6.71 8.20
N PRO A 34 7.00 -7.53 9.18
CA PRO A 34 6.25 -8.73 9.50
C PRO A 34 4.89 -8.30 10.02
N LEU A 35 3.86 -8.41 9.17
CA LEU A 35 2.48 -8.12 9.55
C LEU A 35 2.09 -9.04 10.69
N THR A 36 1.72 -8.45 11.83
CA THR A 36 1.10 -9.16 12.94
C THR A 36 -0.36 -9.38 12.60
N PHE A 37 -0.76 -10.65 12.51
CA PHE A 37 -2.06 -11.07 12.01
C PHE A 37 -3.12 -10.96 13.12
N GLN A 38 -4.13 -10.10 12.96
CA GLN A 38 -5.37 -10.19 13.73
C GLN A 38 -6.47 -10.85 12.89
N GLN A 39 -6.96 -11.99 13.37
CA GLN A 39 -7.98 -12.80 12.73
C GLN A 39 -9.37 -12.18 12.96
N GLY A 40 -9.91 -11.49 11.96
CA GLY A 40 -11.31 -11.04 11.97
C GLY A 40 -12.30 -12.21 11.71
N PRO A 41 -13.56 -12.13 12.19
CA PRO A 41 -14.40 -13.32 12.39
C PRO A 41 -15.17 -13.83 11.16
N LEU A 42 -14.95 -13.31 9.94
CA LEU A 42 -15.91 -13.47 8.84
C LEU A 42 -15.42 -14.28 7.63
N ILE A 43 -14.27 -14.96 7.75
CA ILE A 43 -13.72 -15.78 6.65
C ILE A 43 -13.95 -17.25 6.97
N ASP A 44 -14.67 -17.94 6.08
CA ASP A 44 -14.83 -19.40 6.10
C ASP A 44 -13.44 -20.07 6.22
N PRO A 45 -13.20 -20.92 7.25
CA PRO A 45 -11.89 -21.50 7.50
C PRO A 45 -11.38 -22.34 6.33
N THR A 46 -12.28 -22.94 5.54
CA THR A 46 -11.90 -23.71 4.34
C THR A 46 -11.39 -22.81 3.21
N LYS A 47 -12.03 -21.65 3.00
CA LYS A 47 -11.58 -20.64 2.04
C LYS A 47 -10.22 -20.07 2.44
N ARG A 48 -10.00 -19.84 3.74
CA ARG A 48 -8.71 -19.33 4.25
C ARG A 48 -7.56 -20.31 4.00
N ALA A 49 -7.82 -21.61 4.12
CA ALA A 49 -6.83 -22.66 3.87
C ALA A 49 -6.43 -22.79 2.39
N LEU A 50 -7.35 -22.48 1.46
CA LEU A 50 -7.10 -22.55 0.02
C LEU A 50 -6.60 -21.23 -0.58
N ALA A 51 -6.78 -20.11 0.12
CA ALA A 51 -6.36 -18.80 -0.33
C ALA A 51 -4.84 -18.66 -0.36
N HIS A 52 -4.32 -18.10 -1.45
CA HIS A 52 -2.90 -17.72 -1.54
C HIS A 52 -2.56 -16.65 -0.50
N ARG A 53 -1.35 -16.70 0.09
CA ARG A 53 -0.90 -15.77 1.14
C ARG A 53 -1.12 -14.30 0.80
N ALA A 54 -0.80 -13.89 -0.43
CA ALA A 54 -0.99 -12.51 -0.89
C ALA A 54 -2.45 -12.03 -0.84
N VAL A 55 -3.43 -12.93 -1.04
CA VAL A 55 -4.86 -12.58 -0.95
C VAL A 55 -5.24 -12.31 0.50
N LEU A 56 -4.74 -13.14 1.42
CA LEU A 56 -4.96 -12.96 2.87
C LEU A 56 -4.34 -11.66 3.37
N VAL A 57 -3.11 -11.35 2.96
CA VAL A 57 -2.44 -10.10 3.34
C VAL A 57 -3.22 -8.88 2.82
N ASN A 58 -3.68 -8.92 1.58
CA ASN A 58 -4.45 -7.83 1.01
C ASN A 58 -5.81 -7.66 1.70
N SER A 59 -6.53 -8.75 1.99
CA SER A 59 -7.83 -8.66 2.65
C SER A 59 -7.71 -8.12 4.08
N GLU A 60 -6.65 -8.47 4.80
CA GLU A 60 -6.34 -7.92 6.12
C GLU A 60 -5.98 -6.43 6.06
N ALA A 61 -5.18 -6.02 5.08
CA ALA A 61 -4.86 -4.61 4.87
C ALA A 61 -6.11 -3.80 4.49
N GLU A 62 -6.97 -4.34 3.62
CA GLU A 62 -8.24 -3.72 3.25
C GLU A 62 -9.20 -3.59 4.42
N ALA A 63 -9.21 -4.55 5.36
CA ALA A 63 -10.05 -4.49 6.54
C ALA A 63 -9.71 -3.32 7.48
N GLN A 64 -8.47 -2.82 7.43
CA GLN A 64 -8.01 -1.66 8.20
C GLN A 64 -8.38 -0.32 7.55
N LEU A 65 -8.83 -0.32 6.30
CA LEU A 65 -9.18 0.92 5.59
C LEU A 65 -10.50 1.51 6.10
N PRO A 66 -10.68 2.84 6.01
CA PRO A 66 -11.98 3.47 6.25
C PRO A 66 -13.07 2.90 5.31
N PRO A 67 -14.35 2.89 5.72
CA PRO A 67 -15.43 2.30 4.92
C PRO A 67 -15.55 2.83 3.49
N SER A 68 -15.18 4.09 3.26
CA SER A 68 -15.18 4.72 1.92
C SER A 68 -14.12 4.19 0.97
N LEU A 69 -13.04 3.60 1.49
CA LEU A 69 -11.93 3.03 0.71
C LEU A 69 -11.95 1.50 0.70
N GLN A 70 -12.85 0.88 1.45
CA GLN A 70 -13.04 -0.57 1.41
C GLN A 70 -13.76 -0.97 0.13
N ASN A 71 -13.34 -2.08 -0.46
CA ASN A 71 -14.00 -2.63 -1.64
C ASN A 71 -15.42 -3.14 -1.30
N PRO A 72 -16.50 -2.56 -1.87
CA PRO A 72 -17.86 -3.03 -1.59
C PRO A 72 -18.23 -4.29 -2.39
N PHE A 73 -17.51 -4.59 -3.47
CA PHE A 73 -17.86 -5.61 -4.44
C PHE A 73 -17.96 -7.01 -3.83
N TYR A 74 -16.97 -7.39 -3.01
CA TYR A 74 -16.92 -8.69 -2.36
C TYR A 74 -17.76 -8.80 -1.07
N LYS A 75 -18.39 -7.70 -0.63
CA LYS A 75 -19.26 -7.72 0.56
C LYS A 75 -20.65 -8.27 0.26
N ASN A 76 -21.04 -8.33 -1.01
CA ASN A 76 -22.33 -8.88 -1.41
C ASN A 76 -22.21 -10.41 -1.56
N PRO A 77 -22.89 -11.21 -0.71
CA PRO A 77 -22.77 -12.66 -0.74
C PRO A 77 -23.26 -13.29 -2.05
N ARG A 78 -24.15 -12.62 -2.79
CA ARG A 78 -24.59 -13.09 -4.12
C ARG A 78 -23.50 -12.95 -5.16
N ILE A 79 -22.75 -11.85 -5.13
CA ILE A 79 -21.63 -11.59 -6.06
C ILE A 79 -20.51 -12.58 -5.77
N GLU A 80 -20.15 -12.76 -4.51
CA GLU A 80 -19.13 -13.72 -4.09
C GLU A 80 -19.49 -15.15 -4.52
N ALA A 81 -20.74 -15.58 -4.28
CA ALA A 81 -21.21 -16.91 -4.66
C ALA A 81 -21.29 -17.11 -6.18
N ALA A 82 -21.61 -16.08 -6.96
CA ALA A 82 -21.60 -16.15 -8.42
C ALA A 82 -20.17 -16.27 -8.96
N LEU A 83 -19.24 -15.45 -8.48
CA LEU A 83 -17.83 -15.51 -8.88
C LEU A 83 -17.19 -16.85 -8.54
N ALA A 84 -17.51 -17.44 -7.38
CA ALA A 84 -17.00 -18.75 -7.01
C ALA A 84 -17.42 -19.86 -7.98
N LYS A 85 -18.58 -19.72 -8.65
CA LYS A 85 -19.05 -20.69 -9.66
C LYS A 85 -18.31 -20.52 -10.98
N GLU A 86 -18.14 -19.29 -11.43
CA GLU A 86 -17.45 -18.96 -12.70
C GLU A 86 -15.94 -19.12 -12.62
N SER A 87 -15.36 -18.92 -11.43
CA SER A 87 -13.93 -19.07 -11.15
C SER A 87 -13.54 -20.51 -10.77
N TRP A 88 -14.47 -21.45 -10.87
CA TRP A 88 -14.19 -22.84 -10.52
C TRP A 88 -13.32 -23.47 -11.61
N PHE A 89 -12.24 -24.13 -11.18
CA PHE A 89 -11.17 -24.66 -12.05
C PHE A 89 -11.72 -25.29 -13.33
N THR A 90 -11.57 -24.57 -14.45
CA THR A 90 -11.84 -25.14 -15.76
C THR A 90 -10.75 -26.17 -16.10
N PRO A 91 -10.96 -27.07 -17.09
CA PRO A 91 -9.95 -28.05 -17.46
C PRO A 91 -8.59 -27.39 -17.77
N GLY A 92 -7.58 -27.68 -16.94
CA GLY A 92 -6.22 -27.12 -17.07
C GLY A 92 -5.91 -25.97 -16.12
N GLU A 93 -6.89 -25.43 -15.40
CA GLU A 93 -6.66 -24.45 -14.34
C GLU A 93 -6.19 -25.13 -13.04
N GLN A 94 -5.28 -24.49 -12.32
CA GLN A 94 -4.71 -24.99 -11.08
C GLN A 94 -4.77 -23.94 -9.99
N GLN A 95 -4.90 -24.40 -8.74
CA GLN A 95 -4.78 -23.53 -7.58
C GLN A 95 -3.41 -22.83 -7.60
N VAL A 96 -3.44 -21.49 -7.54
CA VAL A 96 -2.21 -20.70 -7.47
C VAL A 96 -1.58 -20.89 -6.09
N ARG A 97 -0.55 -21.72 -6.01
CA ARG A 97 0.29 -21.90 -4.81
C ARG A 97 1.49 -20.98 -4.80
N ASP A 98 2.19 -20.90 -5.93
CA ASP A 98 3.33 -20.02 -6.14
C ASP A 98 3.03 -19.08 -7.30
N ARG A 99 3.17 -17.77 -7.07
CA ARG A 99 3.01 -16.79 -8.14
C ARG A 99 4.31 -16.66 -8.93
N GLU A 100 4.27 -16.93 -10.23
CA GLU A 100 5.43 -16.72 -11.13
C GLU A 100 5.98 -15.28 -11.04
N ALA A 101 5.10 -14.29 -10.85
CA ALA A 101 5.49 -12.90 -10.67
C ALA A 101 6.37 -12.67 -9.42
N GLU A 102 6.26 -13.50 -8.38
CA GLU A 102 7.08 -13.40 -7.17
C GLU A 102 8.52 -13.90 -7.40
N LYS A 103 8.74 -14.72 -8.43
CA LYS A 103 10.08 -15.19 -8.82
C LYS A 103 10.91 -14.10 -9.50
N ILE A 104 10.28 -13.01 -9.95
CA ILE A 104 10.96 -11.91 -10.63
C ILE A 104 11.53 -10.94 -9.58
N PRO A 105 12.87 -10.76 -9.50
CA PRO A 105 13.46 -9.83 -8.55
C PRO A 105 13.01 -8.40 -8.79
N ARG A 106 12.74 -7.64 -7.72
CA ARG A 106 12.24 -6.26 -7.82
C ARG A 106 13.22 -5.33 -8.54
N GLN A 107 14.52 -5.59 -8.40
CA GLN A 107 15.58 -4.87 -9.12
C GLN A 107 15.47 -5.06 -10.64
N LYS A 108 15.05 -6.25 -11.09
CA LYS A 108 14.84 -6.55 -12.52
C LYS A 108 13.61 -5.83 -13.06
N ILE A 109 12.55 -5.72 -12.27
CA ILE A 109 11.38 -4.90 -12.63
C ILE A 109 11.82 -3.44 -12.77
N TYR A 110 12.58 -2.92 -11.80
CA TYR A 110 13.07 -1.54 -11.84
C TYR A 110 13.95 -1.26 -13.06
N SER A 111 14.86 -2.16 -13.42
CA SER A 111 15.73 -1.98 -14.58
C SER A 111 14.95 -1.93 -15.90
N ILE A 112 13.95 -2.80 -16.07
CA ILE A 112 13.05 -2.79 -17.24
C ILE A 112 12.31 -1.46 -17.33
N LEU A 113 11.69 -1.00 -16.24
CA LEU A 113 10.94 0.25 -16.23
C LEU A 113 11.83 1.48 -16.48
N LYS A 114 13.06 1.48 -15.95
CA LYS A 114 14.05 2.53 -16.21
C LYS A 114 14.49 2.57 -17.68
N ASN A 115 14.68 1.40 -18.30
CA ASN A 115 15.08 1.29 -19.70
C ASN A 115 13.93 1.69 -20.64
N ALA A 116 12.69 1.43 -20.25
CA ALA A 116 11.49 1.86 -20.97
C ALA A 116 11.17 3.36 -20.81
N GLY A 117 11.94 4.12 -20.02
CA GLY A 117 11.68 5.54 -19.77
C GLY A 117 10.49 5.83 -18.83
N LEU A 118 9.94 4.80 -18.17
CA LEU A 118 8.81 4.93 -17.24
C LEU A 118 9.21 5.37 -15.83
N VAL A 119 10.50 5.35 -15.52
CA VAL A 119 11.05 5.79 -14.23
C VAL A 119 12.10 6.85 -14.47
N LYS A 120 12.00 7.98 -13.76
CA LYS A 120 12.99 9.07 -13.83
C LYS A 120 14.37 8.54 -13.44
N ARG A 121 15.37 8.85 -14.26
CA ARG A 121 16.77 8.74 -13.89
C ARG A 121 17.04 9.85 -12.88
N ARG A 122 17.29 9.49 -11.62
CA ARG A 122 17.95 10.41 -10.67
C ARG A 122 19.40 10.56 -11.07
#